data_AF-A0A5S3U3V2-F1
#
_entry.id   AF-A0A5S3U3V2-F1
#
_cell.length_a   1.000
_cell.length_b   1.000
_cell.length_c   1.000
_cell.angle_alpha   90.00
_cell.angle_beta   90.00
_cell.angle_gamma   90.00
#
_symmetry.space_group_name_H-M   'P 1'
#
loop_
_entity.id
_entity.type
_entity.pdbx_description
1 polymer ?
#
loop_
_entity_poly.entity_id
_entity_poly.type
_entity_poly.pdbx_seq_one_letter_code
_entity_poly.pdbx_strand_id
1 'polypeptide(L)'
;MLSVNDAAEFMLENGGFFTAKKLAKHFDVSTRRASSWLGVIKSDVKYRTTNWGESVKLLGIGDRKVSLSQLQKKALMFERPKIPIGD
;
A
#
# COMPACT_ATOMS: atom_id res chain seq x y z
N MET A 1 -0.87 -0.10 15.83
CA MET A 1 -1.83 -1.20 15.64
C MET A 1 -2.01 -1.40 14.14
N LEU A 2 -1.81 -2.60 13.61
CA LEU A 2 -1.91 -2.85 12.17
C LEU A 2 -3.35 -2.67 11.67
N SER A 3 -3.49 -1.95 10.57
CA SER A 3 -4.74 -1.48 9.98
C SER A 3 -4.91 -1.93 8.52
N VAL A 4 -6.10 -1.67 7.95
CA VAL A 4 -6.38 -1.90 6.52
C VAL A 4 -5.44 -1.08 5.63
N ASN A 5 -5.11 0.16 6.05
CA ASN A 5 -4.20 1.03 5.30
C ASN A 5 -2.78 0.45 5.25
N ASP A 6 -2.28 -0.13 6.34
CA ASP A 6 -0.95 -0.74 6.37
C ASP A 6 -0.87 -1.92 5.39
N ALA A 7 -1.92 -2.76 5.35
CA ALA A 7 -2.03 -3.85 4.39
C ALA A 7 -2.09 -3.33 2.94
N ALA A 8 -2.87 -2.27 2.69
CA ALA A 8 -2.96 -1.66 1.37
C ALA A 8 -1.63 -1.05 0.91
N GLU A 9 -0.92 -0.31 1.76
CA GLU A 9 0.41 0.24 1.45
C GLU A 9 1.40 -0.86 1.09
N PHE A 10 1.44 -1.94 1.88
CA PHE A 10 2.29 -3.09 1.61
C PHE A 10 1.96 -3.76 0.26
N MET A 11 0.67 -3.95 -0.04
CA MET A 11 0.24 -4.50 -1.32
C MET A 11 0.66 -3.62 -2.50
N LEU A 12 0.53 -2.29 -2.34
CA LEU A 12 0.89 -1.32 -3.38
C LEU A 12 2.41 -1.26 -3.61
N GLU A 13 3.19 -1.27 -2.52
CA GLU A 13 4.67 -1.22 -2.59
C GLU A 13 5.24 -2.44 -3.30
N ASN A 14 4.67 -3.64 -3.07
CA ASN A 14 5.13 -4.88 -3.69
C ASN A 14 4.53 -5.15 -5.08
N GLY A 15 3.41 -4.51 -5.45
CA GLY A 15 2.84 -4.58 -6.80
C GLY A 15 2.32 -5.95 -7.26
N GLY A 16 2.12 -6.90 -6.33
CA GLY A 16 1.76 -8.29 -6.61
C GLY A 16 0.30 -8.66 -6.31
N PHE A 17 -0.02 -9.94 -6.52
CA PHE A 17 -1.30 -10.56 -6.15
C PHE A 17 -1.23 -11.19 -4.75
N PHE A 18 -2.18 -10.81 -3.90
CA PHE A 18 -2.26 -11.19 -2.51
C PHE A 18 -3.55 -11.95 -2.19
N THR A 19 -3.40 -12.95 -1.34
CA THR A 19 -4.51 -13.64 -0.69
C THR A 19 -4.52 -13.29 0.80
N ALA A 20 -5.62 -13.57 1.49
CA ALA A 20 -5.70 -13.39 2.94
C ALA A 20 -4.58 -14.15 3.67
N LYS A 21 -4.22 -15.35 3.19
CA LYS A 21 -3.12 -16.16 3.74
C LYS A 21 -1.75 -15.48 3.62
N LYS A 22 -1.45 -14.85 2.46
CA LYS A 22 -0.18 -14.13 2.26
C LYS A 22 -0.07 -12.92 3.20
N LEU A 23 -1.15 -12.14 3.32
CA LEU A 23 -1.18 -10.99 4.21
C LEU A 23 -1.11 -11.40 5.68
N ALA A 24 -1.85 -12.43 6.08
CA ALA A 24 -1.81 -12.99 7.43
C ALA A 24 -0.39 -13.40 7.82
N LYS A 25 0.31 -14.13 6.93
CA LYS A 25 1.70 -14.53 7.14
C LYS A 25 2.66 -13.33 7.24
N HIS A 26 2.48 -12.31 6.41
CA HIS A 26 3.37 -11.15 6.42
C HIS A 26 3.22 -10.32 7.70
N PHE A 27 1.99 -10.11 8.16
CA PHE A 27 1.66 -9.24 9.29
C PHE A 27 1.58 -9.97 10.63
N ASP A 28 1.81 -11.28 10.65
CA ASP A 28 1.62 -12.14 11.82
C ASP A 28 0.24 -11.97 12.47
N VAL A 29 -0.81 -12.04 11.64
CA VAL A 29 -2.21 -11.92 12.08
C VAL A 29 -3.03 -13.12 11.61
N SER A 30 -4.21 -13.31 12.20
CA SER A 30 -5.12 -14.38 11.77
C SER A 30 -5.58 -14.18 10.33
N THR A 31 -5.77 -15.28 9.60
CA THR A 31 -6.33 -15.26 8.24
C THR A 31 -7.70 -14.60 8.19
N ARG A 32 -8.51 -14.73 9.26
CA ARG A 32 -9.81 -14.05 9.39
C ARG A 32 -9.65 -12.54 9.38
N ARG A 33 -8.67 -12.00 10.12
CA ARG A 33 -8.40 -10.56 10.16
C ARG A 33 -7.89 -10.05 8.81
N ALA A 34 -6.94 -10.74 8.20
CA ALA A 34 -6.43 -10.40 6.88
C ALA A 34 -7.53 -10.48 5.78
N SER A 35 -8.45 -11.45 5.89
CA SER A 35 -9.61 -11.56 5.00
C SER A 35 -10.55 -10.37 5.14
N SER A 36 -10.82 -9.92 6.37
CA SER A 36 -11.58 -8.69 6.61
C SER A 36 -10.92 -7.48 5.96
N TRP A 37 -9.59 -7.33 6.08
CA TRP A 37 -8.86 -6.27 5.41
C TRP A 37 -8.99 -6.31 3.89
N LEU A 38 -8.84 -7.50 3.28
CA LEU A 38 -9.06 -7.65 1.83
C LEU A 38 -10.50 -7.35 1.42
N GLY A 39 -11.49 -7.70 2.26
CA GLY A 39 -12.89 -7.35 2.05
C GLY A 39 -13.06 -5.84 1.92
N VAL A 40 -12.53 -5.08 2.89
CA VAL A 40 -12.55 -3.61 2.85
C VAL A 40 -11.78 -3.06 1.64
N ILE A 41 -10.61 -3.63 1.33
CA ILE A 41 -9.79 -3.20 0.19
C ILE A 41 -10.52 -3.41 -1.15
N LYS A 42 -11.37 -4.42 -1.26
CA LYS A 42 -12.18 -4.68 -2.46
C LYS A 42 -13.39 -3.76 -2.58
N SER A 43 -14.03 -3.40 -1.47
CA SER A 43 -15.32 -2.73 -1.49
C SER A 43 -15.24 -1.21 -1.36
N ASP A 44 -14.19 -0.68 -0.76
CA ASP A 44 -14.03 0.76 -0.54
C ASP A 44 -13.51 1.45 -1.82
N VAL A 45 -14.24 2.48 -2.26
CA VAL A 45 -13.96 3.26 -3.48
C VAL A 45 -12.56 3.87 -3.51
N LYS A 46 -11.96 4.10 -2.34
CA LYS A 46 -10.60 4.64 -2.28
C LYS A 46 -9.54 3.66 -2.81
N TYR A 47 -9.82 2.36 -2.91
CA TYR A 47 -8.86 1.38 -3.36
C TYR A 47 -9.19 0.90 -4.77
N ARG A 48 -8.25 1.08 -5.70
CA ARG A 48 -8.37 0.55 -7.06
C ARG A 48 -7.73 -0.83 -7.10
N THR A 49 -8.53 -1.87 -7.32
CA THR A 49 -8.06 -3.27 -7.28
C THR A 49 -8.33 -4.00 -8.59
N THR A 50 -7.58 -5.08 -8.82
CA THR A 50 -7.89 -6.09 -9.83
C THR A 50 -7.88 -7.47 -9.19
N ASN A 51 -8.85 -8.31 -9.55
CA ASN A 51 -8.99 -9.65 -9.01
C ASN A 51 -8.44 -10.68 -10.00
N TRP A 52 -7.82 -11.74 -9.48
CA TRP A 52 -7.48 -12.94 -10.23
C TRP A 52 -7.74 -14.16 -9.35
N GLY A 53 -8.84 -14.87 -9.64
CA GLY A 53 -9.34 -15.94 -8.78
C GLY A 53 -9.59 -15.42 -7.36
N GLU A 54 -8.98 -16.06 -6.37
CA GLU A 54 -9.06 -15.64 -4.96
C GLU A 54 -8.09 -14.51 -4.59
N SER A 55 -7.18 -14.13 -5.49
CA SER A 55 -6.13 -13.15 -5.22
C SER A 55 -6.52 -11.75 -5.68
N VAL A 56 -6.00 -10.74 -4.97
CA VAL A 56 -6.22 -9.33 -5.25
C VAL A 56 -4.89 -8.64 -5.47
N LYS A 57 -4.81 -7.83 -6.52
CA LYS A 57 -3.72 -6.88 -6.70
C LYS A 57 -4.26 -5.47 -6.52
N LEU A 58 -3.52 -4.66 -5.77
CA LEU A 58 -3.83 -3.24 -5.59
C LEU A 58 -3.11 -2.42 -6.66
N LEU A 59 -3.86 -1.57 -7.35
CA LEU A 59 -3.39 -0.71 -8.44
C LEU A 59 -3.15 0.73 -7.99
N GLY A 60 -3.84 1.16 -6.93
CA GLY A 60 -3.69 2.51 -6.37
C GLY A 60 -4.61 2.76 -5.18
N ILE A 61 -4.35 3.87 -4.48
CA ILE A 61 -5.10 4.33 -3.31
C ILE A 61 -5.45 5.81 -3.50
N GLY A 62 -6.72 6.14 -3.71
CA GLY A 62 -7.12 7.44 -4.25
C GLY A 62 -6.41 7.67 -5.59
N ASP A 63 -5.79 8.83 -5.76
CA ASP A 63 -5.12 9.21 -7.01
C ASP A 63 -3.72 8.60 -7.18
N ARG A 64 -3.08 8.13 -6.10
CA ARG A 64 -1.71 7.62 -6.16
C ARG A 64 -1.64 6.16 -6.61
N LYS A 65 -0.61 5.86 -7.38
CA LYS A 65 -0.24 4.49 -7.85
C LYS A 65 1.00 3.93 -7.14
N VAL A 66 1.57 4.70 -6.22
CA VAL A 66 2.80 4.36 -5.47
C VAL A 66 2.54 4.46 -3.97
N SER A 67 3.27 3.69 -3.18
CA SER A 67 3.13 3.70 -1.72
C SER A 67 3.62 5.02 -1.12
N LEU A 68 3.16 5.35 0.09
CA LEU A 68 3.66 6.52 0.82
C LEU A 68 5.17 6.41 1.08
N SER A 69 5.67 5.21 1.41
CA SER A 69 7.12 4.92 1.56
C SER A 69 7.90 5.33 0.31
N GLN A 70 7.41 4.95 -0.88
CA GLN A 70 8.04 5.32 -2.15
C GLN A 70 7.98 6.84 -2.42
N LEU A 71 6.85 7.50 -2.10
CA LEU A 71 6.72 8.95 -2.23
C LEU A 71 7.70 9.69 -1.32
N GLN A 72 7.82 9.26 -0.06
CA GLN A 72 8.76 9.84 0.90
C GLN A 72 10.21 9.66 0.44
N LYS A 73 10.58 8.45 -0.01
CA LYS A 73 11.92 8.19 -0.56
C LYS A 73 12.22 9.11 -1.75
N LYS A 74 11.27 9.28 -2.68
CA LYS A 74 11.42 10.21 -3.80
C LYS A 74 11.56 11.65 -3.34
N ALA A 75 10.76 12.10 -2.39
CA ALA A 75 10.83 13.47 -1.85
C ALA A 75 12.19 13.75 -1.18
N LEU A 76 12.77 12.77 -0.48
CA LEU A 76 14.10 12.90 0.12
C LEU A 76 15.24 12.91 -0.91
N MET A 77 15.04 12.29 -2.07
CA MET A 77 16.02 12.32 -3.17
C MET A 77 16.03 13.64 -3.94
N PHE A 78 15.05 14.53 -3.72
CA PHE A 78 15.12 15.88 -4.29
C PHE A 78 16.25 16.65 -3.60
N GLU A 79 17.23 17.06 -4.39
CA GLU A 79 18.33 17.90 -3.94
C GLU A 79 17.73 19.19 -3.32
N ARG A 80 18.09 19.48 -2.07
CA ARG A 80 17.62 20.71 -1.43
C ARG A 80 18.18 21.89 -2.24
N PRO A 81 17.34 22.87 -2.62
CA PRO A 81 17.84 24.06 -3.30
C PRO A 81 18.90 24.72 -2.42
N LYS A 82 20.05 25.03 -3.03
CA LYS A 82 21.12 25.76 -2.34
C LYS A 82 20.55 27.12 -1.94
N ILE A 83 20.45 27.36 -0.65
CA ILE A 83 20.09 28.68 -0.12
C ILE A 83 21.24 29.61 -0.53
N PRO A 84 20.99 30.68 -1.32
CA PRO A 84 22.03 31.67 -1.55
C PRO A 84 22.37 32.29 -0.19
N ILE A 85 23.59 32.07 0.25
CA ILE A 85 24.16 32.84 1.36
C ILE A 85 24.36 34.22 0.76
N GLY A 86 23.57 35.20 1.22
CA GLY A 86 23.72 36.58 0.81
C GLY A 86 25.09 37.11 1.23
N ASP A 87 25.73 37.84 0.32
CA ASP A 87 26.98 38.57 0.55
C ASP A 87 26.85 39.66 1.62
#